data_AF-A0A1I7TFW8-F1
#
_entry.id   AF-A0A1I7TFW8-F1
#
_cell.length_a   1.000
_cell.length_b   1.000
_cell.length_c   1.000
_cell.angle_alpha   90.00
_cell.angle_beta   90.00
_cell.angle_gamma   90.00
#
_symmetry.space_group_name_H-M   'P 1'
#
loop_
_entity.id
_entity.type
_entity.pdbx_description
1 polymer ?
#
loop_
_entity_poly.entity_id
_entity_poly.type
_entity_poly.pdbx_seq_one_letter_code
_entity_poly.pdbx_strand_id
1 'polypeptide(L)'
;MSLVNETSLMCYQCGRLYEPVYKLDENQYTPLLGSCLHSICVLCFSSLHTSDCPICNQEKAFETIVVNQSSLESLKTLREYFMNQENSRIILEIENINKGNCSQCAKDNQKLYVCKCCIQSKDSLKTSSNGKLIILSSVETVSFFCENCYKRSEKHRNHDLISIEKIENIEDVIQMNSILPVVHFNESFFQEHLDYFGKTLSTIELIRKKCEEIERIRCLCGIHNRIVAIEEANLLKRKILFYRENLKEFLDSFEKELDDMEEESEEKFHLRNVVHHLKKILQKVEENSGDWRLNDEEITRIDDEIEVRMLRIEDDYKKKSIIKVEEVDGYFKYRALIQELENSSKQMEKSMEKREKMRREYAESCQKHSKLISDLSGAKKKLESNKEYFNPTQYENRVYYIDTFHDVIHMENEAENVMINRMTLEYNKTKVRRQYAELMILKYFPRKLNSEGLDFFSLIECFKLENQIIEI
;
A
#
# COMPACT_ATOMS: atom_id res chain seq x y z
N MET A 1 -23.67 -5.49 -6.84
CA MET A 1 -22.89 -4.80 -5.80
C MET A 1 -23.06 -3.32 -6.05
N SER A 2 -23.44 -2.54 -5.03
CA SER A 2 -23.61 -1.09 -5.17
C SER A 2 -22.26 -0.41 -4.99
N LEU A 3 -21.90 0.45 -5.94
CA LEU A 3 -20.74 1.33 -5.83
C LEU A 3 -21.15 2.56 -5.03
N VAL A 4 -20.35 2.95 -4.04
CA VAL A 4 -20.63 4.07 -3.14
C VAL A 4 -19.36 4.91 -3.02
N ASN A 5 -19.47 6.23 -2.96
CA ASN A 5 -18.31 7.09 -2.72
C ASN A 5 -17.82 6.92 -1.28
N GLU A 6 -16.51 7.06 -1.06
CA GLU A 6 -15.89 7.05 0.27
C GLU A 6 -16.31 8.27 1.11
N THR A 7 -17.55 8.22 1.60
CA THR A 7 -18.20 9.27 2.39
C THR A 7 -18.86 8.65 3.59
N SER A 8 -18.84 9.35 4.73
CA SER A 8 -19.49 8.82 5.93
C SER A 8 -21.00 8.72 5.70
N LEU A 9 -21.55 7.54 5.93
CA LEU A 9 -23.00 7.29 5.92
C LEU A 9 -23.66 7.64 7.25
N MET A 10 -22.83 7.89 8.28
CA MET A 10 -23.25 8.19 9.65
C MET A 10 -22.78 9.55 10.10
N CYS A 11 -23.55 10.17 10.99
CA CYS A 11 -23.13 11.36 11.71
C CYS A 11 -21.95 11.04 12.65
N TYR A 12 -20.81 11.72 12.45
CA TYR A 12 -19.65 11.57 13.32
C TYR A 12 -19.87 12.06 14.77
N GLN A 13 -20.95 12.81 15.03
CA GLN A 13 -21.26 13.32 16.36
C GLN A 13 -22.18 12.40 17.17
N CYS A 14 -23.26 11.89 16.55
CA CYS A 14 -24.26 11.07 17.24
C CYS A 14 -24.24 9.58 16.83
N GLY A 15 -23.45 9.20 15.82
CA GLY A 15 -23.38 7.84 15.32
C GLY A 15 -24.67 7.33 14.71
N ARG A 16 -25.60 8.20 14.31
CA ARG A 16 -26.82 7.79 13.59
C ARG A 16 -26.59 7.81 12.09
N LEU A 17 -27.20 6.88 11.36
CA LEU A 17 -27.28 6.97 9.91
C LEU A 17 -28.05 8.23 9.51
N TYR A 18 -27.64 8.86 8.41
CA TYR A 18 -28.36 10.05 7.93
C TYR A 18 -29.74 9.70 7.39
N GLU A 19 -29.87 8.51 6.82
CA GLU A 19 -31.12 7.94 6.34
C GLU A 19 -31.12 6.41 6.57
N PRO A 20 -32.19 5.82 7.13
CA PRO A 20 -32.33 4.37 7.22
C PRO A 20 -32.41 3.74 5.84
N VAL A 21 -31.66 2.66 5.59
CA VAL A 21 -31.64 1.99 4.26
C VAL A 21 -32.82 1.04 4.04
N TYR A 22 -33.56 0.69 5.09
CA TYR A 22 -34.62 -0.34 5.10
C TYR A 22 -36.02 0.20 5.46
N LYS A 23 -36.15 1.51 5.74
CA LYS A 23 -37.42 2.18 6.04
C LYS A 23 -37.44 3.57 5.40
N LEU A 24 -38.61 3.98 4.92
CA LEU A 24 -38.86 5.38 4.56
C LEU A 24 -39.19 6.12 5.86
N ASP A 25 -38.25 6.91 6.36
CA ASP A 25 -38.49 7.86 7.43
C ASP A 25 -38.47 9.28 6.83
N GLU A 26 -39.45 10.10 7.21
CA GLU A 26 -39.51 11.51 6.80
C GLU A 26 -38.52 12.37 7.59
N ASN A 27 -37.98 11.85 8.70
CA ASN A 27 -36.98 12.53 9.52
C ASN A 27 -35.57 12.38 8.91
N GLN A 28 -35.29 13.22 7.92
CA GLN A 28 -33.97 13.28 7.29
C GLN A 28 -32.95 13.94 8.23
N TYR A 29 -31.95 13.19 8.66
CA TYR A 29 -30.78 13.75 9.31
C TYR A 29 -29.86 14.30 8.21
N THR A 30 -30.20 15.45 7.63
CA THR A 30 -29.41 16.03 6.53
C THR A 30 -27.94 16.14 6.94
N PRO A 31 -27.01 15.50 6.21
CA PRO A 31 -25.60 15.56 6.52
C PRO A 31 -25.04 16.92 6.11
N LEU A 32 -24.38 17.58 7.05
CA LEU A 32 -23.66 18.82 6.84
C LEU A 32 -22.17 18.51 6.88
N LEU A 33 -21.46 18.90 5.83
CA LEU A 33 -20.02 18.72 5.68
C LEU A 33 -19.30 19.93 6.26
N GLY A 34 -18.31 19.71 7.13
CA GLY A 34 -17.38 20.76 7.52
C GLY A 34 -16.22 20.87 6.53
N SER A 35 -15.51 22.00 6.53
CA SER A 35 -14.29 22.20 5.73
C SER A 35 -13.15 21.24 6.07
N CYS A 36 -13.29 20.51 7.18
CA CYS A 36 -12.41 19.42 7.63
C CYS A 36 -12.83 18.04 7.09
N LEU A 37 -13.84 17.98 6.22
CA LEU A 37 -14.49 16.79 5.66
C LEU A 37 -15.19 15.85 6.65
N HIS A 38 -15.29 16.21 7.93
CA HIS A 38 -16.20 15.51 8.83
C HIS A 38 -17.63 15.95 8.57
N SER A 39 -18.52 14.98 8.46
CA SER A 39 -19.96 15.22 8.31
C SER A 39 -20.72 14.99 9.62
N ILE A 40 -21.63 15.90 9.96
CA ILE A 40 -22.54 15.77 11.11
C ILE A 40 -23.98 16.05 10.66
N CYS A 41 -24.98 15.53 11.36
CA CYS A 41 -26.37 15.81 10.99
C CYS A 41 -26.80 17.22 11.40
N VAL A 42 -27.79 17.78 10.70
CA VAL A 42 -28.35 19.11 10.97
C VAL A 42 -28.80 19.32 12.43
N LEU A 43 -29.25 18.27 13.11
CA LEU A 43 -29.62 18.31 14.53
C LEU A 43 -28.38 18.43 15.45
N CYS A 44 -27.30 17.71 15.13
CA CYS A 44 -26.04 17.83 15.85
C CYS A 44 -25.39 19.19 15.60
N PHE A 45 -25.44 19.69 14.36
CA PHE A 45 -24.95 21.02 14.01
C PHE A 45 -25.70 22.12 14.78
N SER A 46 -27.04 22.07 14.80
CA SER A 46 -27.86 23.04 15.56
C SER A 46 -27.57 23.04 17.07
N SER A 47 -26.95 21.98 17.58
CA SER A 47 -26.58 21.84 18.99
C SER A 47 -25.13 22.31 19.27
N LEU A 48 -24.37 22.72 18.26
CA LEU A 48 -23.01 23.21 18.45
C LEU A 48 -23.00 24.60 19.10
N HIS A 49 -22.05 24.81 20.01
CA HIS A 49 -21.83 26.10 20.66
C HIS A 49 -20.77 26.96 19.95
N THR A 50 -19.95 26.35 19.10
CA THR A 50 -18.96 27.02 18.25
C THR A 50 -19.06 26.47 16.83
N SER A 51 -18.49 27.17 15.86
CA SER A 51 -18.36 26.71 14.47
C SER A 51 -17.25 25.67 14.29
N ASP A 52 -16.64 25.18 15.37
CA ASP A 52 -15.49 24.29 15.29
C ASP A 52 -15.94 22.84 15.10
N CYS A 53 -15.08 22.02 14.50
CA CYS A 53 -15.40 20.61 14.33
C CYS A 53 -15.37 19.88 15.68
N PRO A 54 -16.47 19.23 16.13
CA PRO A 54 -16.49 18.52 17.42
C PRO A 54 -15.71 17.20 17.41
N ILE A 55 -15.08 16.85 16.28
CA ILE A 55 -14.32 15.61 16.07
C ILE A 55 -12.82 15.87 16.04
N CYS A 56 -12.37 16.79 15.18
CA CYS A 56 -10.95 17.13 15.04
C CYS A 56 -10.55 18.46 15.69
N ASN A 57 -11.50 19.20 16.27
CA ASN A 57 -11.31 20.54 16.84
C ASN A 57 -10.74 21.57 15.87
N GLN A 58 -10.88 21.35 14.55
CA GLN A 58 -10.53 22.36 13.57
C GLN A 58 -11.45 23.57 13.74
N GLU A 59 -10.83 24.72 14.01
CA GLU A 59 -11.54 25.99 14.19
C GLU A 59 -12.34 26.33 12.93
N LYS A 60 -13.57 26.85 13.12
CA LYS A 60 -14.45 27.35 12.05
C LYS A 60 -14.80 26.32 10.97
N ALA A 61 -14.59 25.02 11.20
CA ALA A 61 -14.86 23.98 10.23
C ALA A 61 -16.33 23.94 9.73
N PHE A 62 -17.28 24.38 10.56
CA PHE A 62 -18.70 24.49 10.24
C PHE A 62 -19.19 25.94 10.21
N GLU A 63 -18.31 26.91 9.90
CA GLU A 63 -18.69 28.33 9.76
C GLU A 63 -19.65 28.53 8.58
N THR A 64 -19.49 27.75 7.51
CA THR A 64 -20.40 27.72 6.36
C THR A 64 -21.14 26.39 6.31
N ILE A 65 -22.45 26.45 6.03
CA ILE A 65 -23.31 25.27 5.93
C ILE A 65 -23.21 24.71 4.51
N VAL A 66 -22.57 23.56 4.37
CA VAL A 66 -22.51 22.81 3.11
C VAL A 66 -23.18 21.46 3.34
N VAL A 67 -24.15 21.10 2.50
CA VAL A 67 -24.78 19.77 2.56
C VAL A 67 -23.84 18.76 1.92
N ASN A 68 -23.66 17.60 2.57
CA ASN A 68 -22.92 16.48 1.98
C ASN A 68 -23.85 15.70 1.04
N GLN A 69 -23.91 16.15 -0.21
CA GLN A 69 -24.72 15.56 -1.26
C GLN A 69 -24.23 14.15 -1.62
N SER A 70 -22.91 13.91 -1.62
CA SER A 70 -22.35 12.59 -1.90
C SER A 70 -22.82 11.52 -0.91
N SER A 71 -22.90 11.84 0.40
CA SER A 71 -23.44 10.93 1.41
C SER A 71 -24.92 10.63 1.19
N LEU A 72 -25.72 11.62 0.76
CA LEU A 72 -27.14 11.43 0.48
C LEU A 72 -27.36 10.54 -0.75
N GLU A 73 -26.60 10.76 -1.83
CA GLU A 73 -26.67 9.95 -3.05
C GLU A 73 -26.22 8.50 -2.80
N SER A 74 -25.17 8.34 -2.01
CA SER A 74 -24.68 7.07 -1.50
C SER A 74 -25.78 6.31 -0.75
N LEU A 75 -26.44 6.96 0.22
CA LEU A 75 -27.55 6.36 0.97
C LEU A 75 -28.77 6.04 0.10
N LYS A 76 -29.07 6.90 -0.88
CA LYS A 76 -30.16 6.65 -1.83
C LYS A 76 -29.90 5.39 -2.66
N THR A 77 -28.69 5.25 -3.19
CA THR A 77 -28.27 4.07 -3.96
C THR A 77 -28.34 2.80 -3.13
N LEU A 78 -27.89 2.87 -1.86
CA LEU A 78 -27.97 1.75 -0.93
C LEU A 78 -29.40 1.38 -0.61
N ARG A 79 -30.25 2.37 -0.32
CA ARG A 79 -31.66 2.14 -0.08
C ARG A 79 -32.32 1.46 -1.27
N GLU A 80 -32.07 1.91 -2.50
CA GLU A 80 -32.62 1.27 -3.70
C GLU A 80 -32.14 -0.19 -3.83
N TYR A 81 -30.86 -0.46 -3.56
CA TYR A 81 -30.32 -1.82 -3.53
C TYR A 81 -31.01 -2.71 -2.49
N PHE A 82 -31.13 -2.23 -1.25
CA PHE A 82 -31.75 -2.98 -0.16
C PHE A 82 -33.27 -3.12 -0.34
N MET A 83 -33.99 -2.10 -0.83
CA MET A 83 -35.42 -2.20 -1.11
C MET A 83 -35.74 -3.24 -2.21
N ASN A 84 -34.82 -3.44 -3.16
CA ASN A 84 -34.98 -4.44 -4.23
C ASN A 84 -34.64 -5.87 -3.78
N GLN A 85 -33.94 -6.06 -2.67
CA GLN A 85 -33.68 -7.38 -2.09
C GLN A 85 -34.56 -7.53 -0.85
N GLU A 86 -35.56 -8.41 -0.87
CA GLU A 86 -36.50 -8.60 0.26
C GLU A 86 -35.86 -8.38 1.64
N ASN A 87 -36.09 -7.19 2.22
CA ASN A 87 -35.41 -6.61 3.39
C ASN A 87 -35.54 -7.40 4.70
N SER A 88 -36.11 -8.59 4.64
CA SER A 88 -36.30 -9.53 5.74
C SER A 88 -35.02 -9.71 6.54
N ARG A 89 -33.84 -9.78 5.90
CA ARG A 89 -32.58 -10.07 6.61
C ARG A 89 -32.16 -8.99 7.62
N ILE A 90 -32.14 -7.71 7.26
CA ILE A 90 -31.71 -6.63 8.18
C ILE A 90 -32.70 -6.51 9.34
N ILE A 91 -33.99 -6.53 9.04
CA ILE A 91 -35.06 -6.47 10.05
C ILE A 91 -34.94 -7.67 11.00
N LEU A 92 -34.75 -8.87 10.47
CA LEU A 92 -34.53 -10.08 11.26
C LEU A 92 -33.26 -9.99 12.11
N GLU A 93 -32.16 -9.43 11.60
CA GLU A 93 -30.92 -9.25 12.35
C GLU A 93 -31.09 -8.26 13.52
N ILE A 94 -31.77 -7.12 13.30
CA ILE A 94 -32.12 -6.18 14.36
C ILE A 94 -33.01 -6.85 15.41
N GLU A 95 -34.06 -7.55 14.98
CA GLU A 95 -34.92 -8.30 15.90
C GLU A 95 -34.16 -9.38 16.67
N ASN A 96 -33.27 -10.11 16.01
CA ASN A 96 -32.48 -11.18 16.61
C ASN A 96 -31.56 -10.62 17.69
N ILE A 97 -30.88 -9.51 17.42
CA ILE A 97 -30.00 -8.85 18.40
C ILE A 97 -30.82 -8.31 19.57
N ASN A 98 -31.97 -7.69 19.31
CA ASN A 98 -32.88 -7.23 20.36
C ASN A 98 -33.47 -8.37 21.19
N LYS A 99 -33.65 -9.57 20.61
CA LYS A 99 -34.03 -10.82 21.30
C LYS A 99 -32.85 -11.47 22.03
N GLY A 100 -31.64 -10.91 21.95
CA GLY A 100 -30.46 -11.43 22.61
C GLY A 100 -29.79 -12.61 21.90
N ASN A 101 -29.90 -12.71 20.58
CA ASN A 101 -29.27 -13.78 19.80
C ASN A 101 -27.77 -13.54 19.63
N CYS A 102 -26.96 -14.46 20.14
CA CYS A 102 -25.50 -14.40 20.02
C CYS A 102 -25.06 -14.71 18.59
N SER A 103 -24.22 -13.86 17.98
CA SER A 103 -23.70 -14.05 16.61
C SER A 103 -22.87 -15.33 16.43
N GLN A 104 -22.35 -15.91 17.52
CA GLN A 104 -21.52 -17.12 17.46
C GLN A 104 -22.27 -18.43 17.75
N CYS A 105 -23.15 -18.45 18.76
CA CYS A 105 -23.82 -19.69 19.18
C CYS A 105 -25.30 -19.75 18.82
N ALA A 106 -25.86 -18.67 18.24
CA ALA A 106 -27.25 -18.56 17.84
C ALA A 106 -28.29 -18.85 18.95
N LYS A 107 -27.86 -18.85 20.22
CA LYS A 107 -28.77 -18.96 21.37
C LYS A 107 -29.48 -17.63 21.60
N ASP A 108 -30.75 -17.71 21.89
CA ASP A 108 -31.67 -16.62 22.17
C ASP A 108 -31.66 -16.19 23.65
N ASN A 109 -32.27 -15.03 23.93
CA ASN A 109 -32.44 -14.46 25.27
C ASN A 109 -31.14 -14.32 26.07
N GLN A 110 -30.02 -14.08 25.39
CA GLN A 110 -28.73 -13.83 26.04
C GLN A 110 -28.51 -12.34 26.26
N LYS A 111 -27.79 -12.01 27.35
CA LYS A 111 -27.15 -10.70 27.45
C LYS A 111 -26.01 -10.63 26.43
N LEU A 112 -26.11 -9.68 25.50
CA LEU A 112 -25.12 -9.48 24.46
C LEU A 112 -24.15 -8.37 24.82
N TYR A 113 -22.92 -8.54 24.37
CA TYR A 113 -21.81 -7.64 24.63
C TYR A 113 -21.02 -7.40 23.34
N VAL A 114 -20.39 -6.23 23.29
CA VAL A 114 -19.35 -5.90 22.32
C VAL A 114 -18.00 -5.78 23.03
N CYS A 115 -16.94 -6.10 22.31
CA CYS A 115 -15.58 -6.01 22.81
C CYS A 115 -15.04 -4.60 22.61
N LYS A 116 -14.81 -3.86 23.69
CA LYS A 116 -14.25 -2.50 23.64
C LYS A 116 -12.89 -2.47 22.94
N CYS A 117 -12.04 -3.46 23.20
CA CYS A 117 -10.71 -3.55 22.61
C CYS A 117 -10.74 -3.91 21.11
N CYS A 118 -11.81 -4.55 20.62
CA CYS A 118 -11.95 -4.87 19.20
C CYS A 118 -12.63 -3.77 18.41
N ILE A 119 -13.36 -2.88 19.07
CA ILE A 119 -13.88 -1.65 18.45
C ILE A 119 -12.77 -0.57 18.39
N GLN A 120 -11.66 -0.72 19.13
CA GLN A 120 -10.60 0.28 19.24
C GLN A 120 -9.71 0.40 17.98
N SER A 121 -10.17 1.18 17.00
CA SER A 121 -9.36 2.31 16.54
C SER A 121 -9.58 3.48 17.51
N LYS A 122 -8.60 4.38 17.68
CA LYS A 122 -8.54 5.34 18.81
C LYS A 122 -9.78 6.24 19.00
N ASP A 123 -10.66 6.35 18.01
CA ASP A 123 -11.78 7.30 17.98
C ASP A 123 -13.18 6.68 17.76
N SER A 124 -13.32 5.34 17.84
CA SER A 124 -14.58 4.65 17.50
C SER A 124 -15.65 4.62 18.60
N LEU A 125 -15.39 5.17 19.79
CA LEU A 125 -16.34 5.17 20.92
C LEU A 125 -16.41 6.55 21.58
N LYS A 126 -17.64 7.06 21.74
CA LYS A 126 -17.93 8.35 22.40
C LYS A 126 -18.99 8.18 23.48
N THR A 127 -18.90 8.96 24.56
CA THR A 127 -19.98 9.03 25.56
C THR A 127 -20.96 10.13 25.17
N SER A 128 -22.25 9.82 25.12
CA SER A 128 -23.30 10.79 24.87
C SER A 128 -23.66 11.60 26.12
N SER A 129 -24.45 12.66 25.95
CA SER A 129 -24.88 13.54 27.05
C SER A 129 -25.69 12.83 28.13
N ASN A 130 -26.32 11.69 27.81
CA ASN A 130 -27.09 10.89 28.76
C ASN A 130 -26.24 9.80 29.47
N GLY A 131 -24.93 9.75 29.22
CA GLY A 131 -24.01 8.78 29.81
C GLY A 131 -23.96 7.42 29.11
N LYS A 132 -24.72 7.20 28.03
CA LYS A 132 -24.60 6.02 27.16
C LYS A 132 -23.41 6.16 26.21
N LEU A 133 -23.03 5.04 25.60
CA LEU A 133 -21.96 4.97 24.62
C LEU A 133 -22.53 5.04 23.20
N ILE A 134 -21.82 5.73 22.33
CA ILE A 134 -22.07 5.81 20.89
C ILE A 134 -20.89 5.12 20.21
N ILE A 135 -21.17 4.19 19.31
CA ILE A 135 -20.16 3.64 18.41
C ILE A 135 -20.09 4.54 17.18
N LEU A 136 -18.95 5.17 16.96
CA LEU A 136 -18.70 5.94 15.75
C LEU A 136 -18.21 5.00 14.65
N SER A 137 -18.55 5.31 13.40
CA SER A 137 -18.35 4.42 12.25
C SER A 137 -16.92 3.87 12.19
N SER A 138 -16.79 2.55 12.28
CA SER A 138 -15.59 1.81 11.91
C SER A 138 -15.80 1.17 10.54
N VAL A 139 -14.75 1.10 9.73
CA VAL A 139 -14.74 0.37 8.44
C VAL A 139 -14.96 -1.14 8.65
N GLU A 140 -14.85 -1.62 9.88
CA GLU A 140 -15.01 -3.01 10.28
C GLU A 140 -16.39 -3.30 10.88
N THR A 141 -16.91 -4.49 10.60
CA THR A 141 -18.18 -4.98 11.17
C THR A 141 -18.05 -5.25 12.67
N VAL A 142 -18.97 -4.70 13.46
CA VAL A 142 -19.04 -4.92 14.91
C VAL A 142 -19.75 -6.23 15.22
N SER A 143 -19.10 -7.14 15.94
CA SER A 143 -19.70 -8.43 16.33
C SER A 143 -20.34 -8.40 17.72
N PHE A 144 -21.47 -9.08 17.90
CA PHE A 144 -22.24 -9.15 19.16
C PHE A 144 -22.22 -10.55 19.77
N PHE A 145 -21.67 -10.69 20.98
CA PHE A 145 -21.46 -12.00 21.61
C PHE A 145 -22.13 -12.11 22.97
N CYS A 146 -22.57 -13.30 23.34
CA CYS A 146 -22.89 -13.59 24.73
C CYS A 146 -21.61 -13.81 25.55
N GLU A 147 -21.70 -13.59 26.86
CA GLU A 147 -20.56 -13.72 27.78
C GLU A 147 -19.85 -15.08 27.70
N ASN A 148 -20.61 -16.17 27.48
CA ASN A 148 -20.06 -17.51 27.37
C ASN A 148 -19.24 -17.72 26.09
N CYS A 149 -19.70 -17.17 24.96
CA CYS A 149 -18.95 -17.24 23.70
C CYS A 149 -17.67 -16.41 23.78
N TYR A 150 -17.77 -15.26 24.45
CA TYR A 150 -16.63 -14.40 24.70
C TYR A 150 -15.54 -15.07 25.54
N LYS A 151 -15.89 -15.64 26.69
CA LYS A 151 -14.94 -16.34 27.60
C LYS A 151 -14.26 -17.54 26.94
N ARG A 152 -14.88 -18.14 25.91
CA ARG A 152 -14.33 -19.28 25.15
C ARG A 152 -13.42 -18.86 24.00
N SER A 153 -13.45 -17.58 23.59
CA SER A 153 -12.59 -17.08 22.53
C SER A 153 -11.19 -16.79 23.06
N GLU A 154 -10.17 -17.47 22.52
CA GLU A 154 -8.76 -17.17 22.83
C GLU A 154 -8.40 -15.73 22.47
N LYS A 155 -9.04 -15.15 21.44
CA LYS A 155 -8.80 -13.78 20.97
C LYS A 155 -9.34 -12.69 21.89
N HIS A 156 -10.23 -13.02 22.83
CA HIS A 156 -10.92 -12.01 23.64
C HIS A 156 -10.88 -12.26 25.15
N ARG A 157 -10.12 -13.27 25.60
CA ARG A 157 -10.15 -13.78 26.98
C ARG A 157 -9.88 -12.72 28.07
N ASN A 158 -9.27 -11.59 27.72
CA ASN A 158 -8.92 -10.49 28.63
C ASN A 158 -9.36 -9.11 28.15
N HIS A 159 -10.19 -9.01 27.11
CA HIS A 159 -10.62 -7.71 26.62
C HIS A 159 -11.81 -7.17 27.46
N ASP A 160 -12.00 -5.85 27.46
CA ASP A 160 -13.11 -5.20 28.15
C ASP A 160 -14.44 -5.37 27.39
N LEU A 161 -15.52 -5.66 28.12
CA LEU A 161 -16.85 -5.87 27.58
C LEU A 161 -17.80 -4.69 27.84
N ILE A 162 -18.58 -4.34 26.82
CA ILE A 162 -19.65 -3.34 26.90
C ILE A 162 -20.98 -4.05 26.60
N SER A 163 -21.95 -3.98 27.52
CA SER A 163 -23.31 -4.46 27.26
C SER A 163 -23.95 -3.62 26.16
N ILE A 164 -24.66 -4.26 25.23
CA ILE A 164 -25.37 -3.55 24.15
C ILE A 164 -26.43 -2.58 24.68
N GLU A 165 -26.99 -2.82 25.86
CA GLU A 165 -27.96 -1.93 26.52
C GLU A 165 -27.39 -0.55 26.87
N LYS A 166 -26.06 -0.46 26.98
CA LYS A 166 -25.34 0.79 27.23
C LYS A 166 -25.03 1.57 25.95
N ILE A 167 -25.36 1.02 24.78
CA ILE A 167 -25.08 1.62 23.48
C ILE A 167 -26.34 2.31 22.96
N GLU A 168 -26.22 3.58 22.59
CA GLU A 168 -27.37 4.39 22.16
C GLU A 168 -27.77 4.14 20.71
N ASN A 169 -26.79 4.02 19.80
CA ASN A 169 -26.99 3.92 18.36
C ASN A 169 -26.89 2.48 17.84
N ILE A 170 -27.31 1.49 18.64
CA ILE A 170 -27.12 0.07 18.32
C ILE A 170 -27.81 -0.35 17.00
N GLU A 171 -28.99 0.17 16.70
CA GLU A 171 -29.71 -0.14 15.46
C GLU A 171 -28.97 0.38 14.21
N ASP A 172 -28.37 1.56 14.28
CA ASP A 172 -27.55 2.13 13.21
C ASP A 172 -26.27 1.30 12.98
N VAL A 173 -25.64 0.81 14.06
CA VAL A 173 -24.46 -0.07 13.97
C VAL A 173 -24.80 -1.38 13.27
N ILE A 174 -25.97 -1.98 13.57
CA ILE A 174 -26.42 -3.23 12.92
C ILE A 174 -26.68 -3.00 11.44
N GLN A 175 -27.30 -1.88 11.08
CA GLN A 175 -27.50 -1.50 9.69
C GLN A 175 -26.17 -1.34 8.95
N MET A 176 -25.19 -0.66 9.55
CA MET A 176 -23.86 -0.54 8.97
C MET A 176 -23.18 -1.89 8.77
N ASN A 177 -23.30 -2.82 9.73
CA ASN A 177 -22.78 -4.18 9.57
C ASN A 177 -23.42 -4.93 8.39
N SER A 178 -24.64 -4.56 8.00
CA SER A 178 -25.33 -5.12 6.83
C SER A 178 -24.90 -4.46 5.53
N ILE A 179 -24.56 -3.16 5.58
CA ILE A 179 -24.09 -2.35 4.44
C ILE A 179 -22.65 -2.72 4.08
N LEU A 180 -21.72 -2.73 5.05
CA LEU A 180 -20.28 -2.90 4.82
C LEU A 180 -19.91 -4.12 3.94
N PRO A 181 -20.53 -5.32 4.09
CA PRO A 181 -20.18 -6.49 3.28
C PRO A 181 -20.64 -6.42 1.82
N VAL A 182 -21.59 -5.55 1.48
CA VAL A 182 -22.19 -5.48 0.12
C VAL A 182 -21.79 -4.22 -0.65
N VAL A 183 -21.09 -3.31 0.02
CA VAL A 183 -20.59 -2.05 -0.55
C VAL A 183 -19.12 -2.18 -0.90
N HIS A 184 -18.81 -1.76 -2.13
CA HIS A 184 -17.45 -1.37 -2.47
C HIS A 184 -17.40 0.15 -2.51
N PHE A 185 -16.58 0.71 -1.62
CA PHE A 185 -16.25 2.12 -1.67
C PHE A 185 -15.30 2.34 -2.84
N ASN A 186 -15.71 3.14 -3.81
CA ASN A 186 -14.78 3.62 -4.83
C ASN A 186 -13.90 4.69 -4.19
N GLU A 187 -12.59 4.60 -4.43
CA GLU A 187 -11.69 5.71 -4.18
C GLU A 187 -12.23 6.93 -4.94
N SER A 188 -12.40 8.04 -4.22
CA SER A 188 -12.77 9.29 -4.88
C SER A 188 -11.65 9.73 -5.83
N PHE A 189 -11.98 10.50 -6.87
CA PHE A 189 -11.00 11.12 -7.77
C PHE A 189 -9.84 11.77 -6.99
N PHE A 190 -10.20 12.48 -5.93
CA PHE A 190 -9.29 13.13 -5.00
C PHE A 190 -8.40 12.16 -4.21
N GLN A 191 -8.97 11.07 -3.71
CA GLN A 191 -8.23 10.04 -2.96
C GLN A 191 -7.22 9.33 -3.87
N GLU A 192 -7.60 9.05 -5.13
CA GLU A 192 -6.72 8.41 -6.10
C GLU A 192 -5.43 9.24 -6.35
N HIS A 193 -5.56 10.57 -6.39
CA HIS A 193 -4.41 11.47 -6.50
C HIS A 193 -3.55 11.49 -5.23
N LEU A 194 -4.18 11.47 -4.05
CA LEU A 194 -3.46 11.39 -2.78
C LEU A 194 -2.66 10.09 -2.68
N ASP A 195 -3.23 8.96 -3.10
CA ASP A 195 -2.56 7.67 -3.08
C ASP A 195 -1.43 7.60 -4.11
N TYR A 196 -1.67 8.11 -5.33
CA TYR A 196 -0.65 8.20 -6.37
C TYR A 196 0.60 8.96 -5.90
N PHE A 197 0.43 10.17 -5.34
CA PHE A 197 1.56 10.96 -4.85
C PHE A 197 2.09 10.45 -3.50
N GLY A 198 1.22 9.86 -2.67
CA GLY A 198 1.56 9.26 -1.38
C GLY A 198 2.61 8.15 -1.49
N LYS A 199 2.58 7.34 -2.57
CA LYS A 199 3.60 6.33 -2.89
C LYS A 199 5.03 6.88 -2.93
N THR A 200 5.21 8.18 -3.19
CA THR A 200 6.52 8.85 -3.19
C THR A 200 7.19 8.75 -1.82
N LEU A 201 6.42 8.84 -0.73
CA LEU A 201 6.96 8.75 0.63
C LEU A 201 7.53 7.36 0.93
N SER A 202 6.83 6.30 0.51
CA SER A 202 7.34 4.93 0.61
C SER A 202 8.60 4.71 -0.22
N THR A 203 8.68 5.36 -1.39
CA THR A 203 9.87 5.31 -2.26
C THR A 203 11.08 5.96 -1.60
N ILE A 204 10.89 7.09 -0.88
CA ILE A 204 11.96 7.74 -0.10
C ILE A 204 12.52 6.79 0.95
N GLU A 205 11.66 6.08 1.69
CA GLU A 205 12.11 5.10 2.69
C GLU A 205 12.91 3.96 2.07
N LEU A 206 12.52 3.50 0.87
CA LEU A 206 13.24 2.46 0.14
C LEU A 206 14.63 2.92 -0.28
N ILE A 207 14.78 4.16 -0.75
CA ILE A 207 16.08 4.75 -1.10
C ILE A 207 16.98 4.78 0.12
N ARG A 208 16.48 5.24 1.27
CA ARG A 208 17.26 5.30 2.50
C ARG A 208 17.81 3.93 2.90
N LYS A 209 16.96 2.90 2.90
CA LYS A 209 17.39 1.50 3.15
C LYS A 209 18.47 1.06 2.17
N LYS A 210 18.33 1.36 0.88
CA LYS A 210 19.32 1.03 -0.15
C LYS A 210 20.64 1.76 0.04
N CYS A 211 20.62 3.04 0.41
CA CYS A 211 21.84 3.79 0.72
C CYS A 211 22.58 3.17 1.90
N GLU A 212 21.88 2.80 2.97
CA GLU A 212 22.46 2.09 4.11
C GLU A 212 23.05 0.73 3.71
N GLU A 213 22.40 -0.02 2.80
CA GLU A 213 22.92 -1.28 2.27
C GLU A 213 24.21 -1.08 1.46
N ILE A 214 24.27 -0.04 0.61
CA ILE A 214 25.44 0.28 -0.22
C ILE A 214 26.66 0.58 0.65
N GLU A 215 26.50 1.33 1.74
CA GLU A 215 27.58 1.67 2.68
C GLU A 215 28.16 0.44 3.39
N ARG A 216 27.35 -0.62 3.58
CA ARG A 216 27.79 -1.87 4.20
C ARG A 216 28.66 -2.73 3.28
N ILE A 217 28.66 -2.47 1.96
CA ILE A 217 29.46 -3.23 0.99
C ILE A 217 30.94 -2.79 1.07
N ARG A 218 31.74 -3.50 1.88
CA ARG A 218 33.18 -3.23 2.08
C ARG A 218 34.14 -4.10 1.25
N CYS A 219 33.65 -5.17 0.60
CA CYS A 219 34.52 -6.11 -0.13
C CYS A 219 34.80 -5.66 -1.57
N LEU A 220 36.04 -5.83 -2.04
CA LEU A 220 36.44 -5.67 -3.45
C LEU A 220 35.66 -6.62 -4.38
N CYS A 221 35.26 -7.80 -3.88
CA CYS A 221 34.38 -8.75 -4.57
C CYS A 221 32.95 -8.21 -4.82
N GLY A 222 32.53 -7.20 -4.06
CA GLY A 222 31.20 -6.60 -4.13
C GLY A 222 31.10 -5.35 -5.02
N ILE A 223 32.18 -4.93 -5.69
CA ILE A 223 32.20 -3.67 -6.48
C ILE A 223 31.10 -3.65 -7.54
N HIS A 224 30.90 -4.74 -8.27
CA HIS A 224 29.85 -4.81 -9.29
C HIS A 224 28.45 -4.70 -8.68
N ASN A 225 28.19 -5.38 -7.57
CA ASN A 225 26.92 -5.26 -6.86
C ASN A 225 26.71 -3.85 -6.32
N ARG A 226 27.79 -3.20 -5.86
CA ARG A 226 27.76 -1.81 -5.40
C ARG A 226 27.44 -0.84 -6.53
N ILE A 227 28.07 -0.97 -7.70
CA ILE A 227 27.79 -0.12 -8.87
C ILE A 227 26.33 -0.26 -9.29
N VAL A 228 25.81 -1.49 -9.37
CA VAL A 228 24.41 -1.72 -9.75
C VAL A 228 23.45 -1.19 -8.70
N ALA A 229 23.76 -1.35 -7.41
CA ALA A 229 22.94 -0.79 -6.33
C ALA A 229 22.91 0.75 -6.32
N ILE A 230 24.05 1.40 -6.61
CA ILE A 230 24.13 2.85 -6.79
C ILE A 230 23.25 3.28 -7.97
N GLU A 231 23.33 2.58 -9.09
CA GLU A 231 22.48 2.87 -10.26
C GLU A 231 20.99 2.70 -9.92
N GLU A 232 20.59 1.61 -9.26
CA GLU A 232 19.20 1.42 -8.80
C GLU A 232 18.73 2.56 -7.88
N ALA A 233 19.57 2.99 -6.94
CA ALA A 233 19.26 4.12 -6.06
C ALA A 233 19.11 5.42 -6.86
N ASN A 234 19.97 5.66 -7.84
CA ASN A 234 19.91 6.85 -8.70
C ASN A 234 18.64 6.88 -9.56
N LEU A 235 18.19 5.74 -10.09
CA LEU A 235 16.92 5.66 -10.82
C LEU A 235 15.72 5.94 -9.91
N LEU A 236 15.71 5.43 -8.67
CA LEU A 236 14.65 5.73 -7.71
C LEU A 236 14.64 7.22 -7.31
N LYS A 237 15.82 7.84 -7.16
CA LYS A 237 15.90 9.30 -6.92
C LYS A 237 15.32 10.08 -8.10
N ARG A 238 15.62 9.68 -9.35
CA ARG A 238 15.02 10.33 -10.55
C ARG A 238 13.50 10.11 -10.61
N LYS A 239 13.01 8.93 -10.21
CA LYS A 239 11.56 8.64 -10.08
C LYS A 239 10.87 9.66 -9.16
N ILE A 240 11.47 9.96 -8.00
CA ILE A 240 10.93 10.99 -7.09
C ILE A 240 10.95 12.39 -7.71
N LEU A 241 11.98 12.74 -8.49
CA LEU A 241 12.01 14.03 -9.17
C LEU A 241 10.86 14.18 -10.17
N PHE A 242 10.55 13.15 -10.95
CA PHE A 242 9.37 13.17 -11.82
C PHE A 242 8.06 13.32 -11.03
N TYR A 243 7.89 12.59 -9.92
CA TYR A 243 6.72 12.76 -9.06
C TYR A 243 6.63 14.17 -8.49
N ARG A 244 7.76 14.76 -8.09
CA ARG A 244 7.81 16.13 -7.56
C ARG A 244 7.42 17.15 -8.62
N GLU A 245 7.95 17.01 -9.84
CA GLU A 245 7.62 17.89 -10.97
C GLU A 245 6.12 17.79 -11.29
N ASN A 246 5.60 16.57 -11.43
CA ASN A 246 4.18 16.35 -11.70
C ASN A 246 3.28 16.83 -10.55
N LEU A 247 3.69 16.63 -9.28
CA LEU A 247 2.95 17.11 -8.11
C LEU A 247 2.83 18.64 -8.09
N LYS A 248 3.86 19.37 -8.55
CA LYS A 248 3.80 20.84 -8.64
C LYS A 248 2.78 21.27 -9.70
N GLU A 249 2.79 20.65 -10.87
CA GLU A 249 1.79 20.94 -11.92
C GLU A 249 0.36 20.66 -11.44
N PHE A 250 0.16 19.56 -10.70
CA PHE A 250 -1.13 19.24 -10.10
C PHE A 250 -1.58 20.26 -9.06
N LEU A 251 -0.67 20.67 -8.17
CA LEU A 251 -0.94 21.68 -7.16
C LEU A 251 -1.30 23.02 -7.81
N ASP A 252 -0.53 23.48 -8.79
CA ASP A 252 -0.79 24.74 -9.48
C ASP A 252 -2.18 24.75 -10.13
N SER A 253 -2.58 23.63 -10.75
CA SER A 253 -3.91 23.50 -11.36
C SER A 253 -5.03 23.45 -10.33
N PHE A 254 -4.89 22.65 -9.26
CA PHE A 254 -5.91 22.55 -8.21
C PHE A 254 -6.05 23.84 -7.40
N GLU A 255 -4.95 24.57 -7.18
CA GLU A 255 -5.00 25.89 -6.55
C GLU A 255 -5.74 26.89 -7.41
N LYS A 256 -5.46 26.90 -8.72
CA LYS A 256 -6.19 27.76 -9.66
C LYS A 256 -7.68 27.42 -9.68
N GLU A 257 -8.02 26.15 -9.77
CA GLU A 257 -9.42 25.69 -9.73
C GLU A 257 -10.10 26.09 -8.42
N LEU A 258 -9.39 25.98 -7.28
CA LEU A 258 -9.89 26.40 -5.98
C LEU A 258 -10.14 27.91 -5.88
N ASP A 259 -9.26 28.72 -6.50
CA ASP A 259 -9.37 30.17 -6.56
C ASP A 259 -10.52 30.64 -7.48
N ASP A 260 -10.78 29.89 -8.57
CA ASP A 260 -11.87 30.15 -9.51
C ASP A 260 -13.26 29.81 -8.91
N MET A 261 -13.32 29.02 -7.84
CA MET A 261 -14.58 28.68 -7.13
C MET A 261 -15.00 29.78 -6.14
N GLU A 262 -15.99 30.60 -6.51
CA GLU A 262 -16.51 31.66 -5.63
C GLU A 262 -17.29 31.11 -4.42
N GLU A 263 -18.21 30.17 -4.65
CA GLU A 263 -19.12 29.65 -3.61
C GLU A 263 -18.51 28.51 -2.79
N GLU A 264 -18.77 28.48 -1.47
CA GLU A 264 -18.39 27.32 -0.65
C GLU A 264 -19.34 26.14 -0.97
N SER A 265 -18.78 25.13 -1.61
CA SER A 265 -19.45 23.89 -2.01
C SER A 265 -18.72 22.67 -1.44
N GLU A 266 -19.38 21.51 -1.51
CA GLU A 266 -18.77 20.23 -1.14
C GLU A 266 -17.48 19.96 -1.93
N GLU A 267 -17.53 20.17 -3.24
CA GLU A 267 -16.38 20.05 -4.14
C GLU A 267 -15.22 20.97 -3.73
N LYS A 268 -15.51 22.22 -3.37
CA LYS A 268 -14.50 23.17 -2.91
C LYS A 268 -13.83 22.72 -1.61
N PHE A 269 -14.59 22.14 -0.68
CA PHE A 269 -14.04 21.55 0.55
C PHE A 269 -13.14 20.34 0.26
N HIS A 270 -13.56 19.44 -0.62
CA HIS A 270 -12.75 18.29 -1.02
C HIS A 270 -11.45 18.73 -1.70
N LEU A 271 -11.54 19.66 -2.66
CA LEU A 271 -10.39 20.21 -3.37
C LEU A 271 -9.40 20.89 -2.42
N ARG A 272 -9.89 21.75 -1.51
CA ARG A 272 -9.07 22.41 -0.47
C ARG A 272 -8.34 21.40 0.40
N ASN A 273 -9.02 20.33 0.82
CA ASN A 273 -8.41 19.29 1.63
C ASN A 273 -7.33 18.52 0.86
N VAL A 274 -7.54 18.24 -0.42
CA VAL A 274 -6.57 17.54 -1.26
C VAL A 274 -5.34 18.40 -1.50
N VAL A 275 -5.51 19.67 -1.87
CA VAL A 275 -4.41 20.65 -1.99
C VAL A 275 -3.58 20.68 -0.71
N HIS A 276 -4.23 20.74 0.46
CA HIS A 276 -3.53 20.71 1.75
C HIS A 276 -2.68 19.44 1.95
N HIS A 277 -3.22 18.27 1.64
CA HIS A 277 -2.50 17.01 1.78
C HIS A 277 -1.37 16.85 0.75
N LEU A 278 -1.61 17.25 -0.50
CA LEU A 278 -0.60 17.28 -1.57
C LEU A 278 0.55 18.23 -1.22
N LYS A 279 0.27 19.41 -0.63
CA LYS A 279 1.30 20.32 -0.10
C LYS A 279 2.14 19.67 0.99
N LYS A 280 1.52 18.94 1.92
CA LYS A 280 2.25 18.18 2.94
C LYS A 280 3.14 17.10 2.34
N ILE A 281 2.67 16.40 1.30
CA ILE A 281 3.48 15.41 0.57
C ILE A 281 4.67 16.12 -0.08
N LEU A 282 4.44 17.21 -0.81
CA LEU A 282 5.50 17.99 -1.46
C LEU A 282 6.53 18.48 -0.45
N GLN A 283 6.09 19.04 0.67
CA GLN A 283 6.96 19.50 1.76
C GLN A 283 7.84 18.35 2.27
N LYS A 284 7.27 17.18 2.56
CA LYS A 284 8.04 16.00 3.00
C LYS A 284 9.05 15.55 1.95
N VAL A 285 8.69 15.58 0.67
CA VAL A 285 9.61 15.26 -0.42
C VAL A 285 10.78 16.26 -0.46
N GLU A 286 10.51 17.55 -0.29
CA GLU A 286 11.52 18.61 -0.30
C GLU A 286 12.42 18.57 0.95
N GLU A 287 11.87 18.35 2.15
CA GLU A 287 12.63 18.19 3.39
C GLU A 287 13.62 17.03 3.34
N ASN A 288 13.21 15.91 2.74
CA ASN A 288 14.06 14.74 2.59
C ASN A 288 15.08 14.87 1.45
N SER A 289 14.87 15.79 0.50
CA SER A 289 15.69 15.91 -0.71
C SER A 289 17.16 16.30 -0.46
N GLY A 290 17.48 16.84 0.72
CA GLY A 290 18.84 17.23 1.10
C GLY A 290 19.84 16.07 1.15
N ASP A 291 19.41 14.87 1.58
CA ASP A 291 20.30 13.74 1.86
C ASP A 291 20.59 12.84 0.64
N TRP A 292 19.82 12.97 -0.45
CA TRP A 292 19.93 12.07 -1.62
C TRP A 292 19.81 12.79 -2.97
N ARG A 293 20.14 14.08 -3.04
CA ARG A 293 20.08 14.88 -4.27
C ARG A 293 20.96 14.28 -5.38
N LEU A 294 20.36 14.03 -6.55
CA LEU A 294 21.11 13.80 -7.79
C LEU A 294 21.72 15.13 -8.25
N ASN A 295 22.95 15.11 -8.72
CA ASN A 295 23.53 16.27 -9.39
C ASN A 295 23.02 16.37 -10.84
N ASP A 296 23.22 17.53 -11.46
CA ASP A 296 22.69 17.81 -12.81
C ASP A 296 23.31 16.88 -13.88
N GLU A 297 24.56 16.44 -13.70
CA GLU A 297 25.22 15.48 -14.60
C GLU A 297 24.56 14.09 -14.52
N GLU A 298 24.25 13.62 -13.30
CA GLU A 298 23.55 12.36 -13.07
C GLU A 298 22.13 12.38 -13.65
N ILE A 299 21.42 13.49 -13.48
CA ILE A 299 20.09 13.69 -14.06
C ILE A 299 20.17 13.63 -15.59
N THR A 300 21.07 14.41 -16.18
CA THR A 300 21.27 14.45 -17.64
C THR A 300 21.59 13.07 -18.19
N ARG A 301 22.53 12.36 -17.55
CA ARG A 301 22.91 10.99 -17.95
C ARG A 301 21.73 10.02 -17.91
N ILE A 302 20.89 10.07 -16.87
CA ILE A 302 19.71 9.20 -16.76
C ILE A 302 18.69 9.57 -17.83
N ASP A 303 18.45 10.86 -18.05
CA ASP A 303 17.47 11.35 -19.02
C ASP A 303 17.87 11.05 -20.46
N ASP A 304 19.16 11.14 -20.79
CA ASP A 304 19.70 10.70 -22.09
C ASP A 304 19.53 9.20 -22.30
N GLU A 305 19.80 8.38 -21.27
CA GLU A 305 19.60 6.93 -21.35
C GLU A 305 18.10 6.58 -21.48
N ILE A 306 17.19 7.34 -20.86
CA ILE A 306 15.74 7.22 -21.05
C ILE A 306 15.38 7.46 -22.53
N GLU A 307 15.86 8.55 -23.14
CA GLU A 307 15.60 8.87 -24.55
C GLU A 307 16.12 7.76 -25.48
N VAL A 308 17.38 7.36 -25.30
CA VAL A 308 18.01 6.32 -26.12
C VAL A 308 17.25 5.00 -26.01
N ARG A 309 16.84 4.61 -24.80
CA ARG A 309 16.09 3.37 -24.60
C ARG A 309 14.69 3.42 -25.20
N MET A 310 13.98 4.53 -25.02
CA MET A 310 12.63 4.69 -25.56
C MET A 310 12.67 4.59 -27.09
N LEU A 311 13.57 5.33 -27.74
CA LEU A 311 13.76 5.26 -29.19
C LEU A 311 14.05 3.83 -29.66
N ARG A 312 14.95 3.13 -28.96
CA ARG A 312 15.31 1.74 -29.32
C ARG A 312 14.11 0.80 -29.25
N ILE A 313 13.36 0.80 -28.16
CA ILE A 313 12.23 -0.13 -28.00
C ILE A 313 11.06 0.23 -28.92
N GLU A 314 10.86 1.52 -29.18
CA GLU A 314 9.85 2.02 -30.10
C GLU A 314 10.18 1.60 -31.55
N ASP A 315 11.42 1.79 -32.00
CA ASP A 315 11.87 1.38 -33.33
C ASP A 315 11.79 -0.14 -33.52
N ASP A 316 12.20 -0.90 -32.51
CA ASP A 316 12.11 -2.36 -32.55
C ASP A 316 10.67 -2.85 -32.62
N TYR A 317 9.73 -2.14 -31.97
CA TYR A 317 8.31 -2.41 -32.09
C TYR A 317 7.78 -2.04 -33.48
N LYS A 318 8.07 -0.83 -33.98
CA LYS A 318 7.65 -0.33 -35.30
C LYS A 318 8.10 -1.25 -36.45
N LYS A 319 9.32 -1.80 -36.37
CA LYS A 319 9.84 -2.78 -37.36
C LYS A 319 8.99 -4.04 -37.43
N LYS A 320 8.50 -4.54 -36.28
CA LYS A 320 7.70 -5.76 -36.16
C LYS A 320 6.19 -5.50 -36.35
N SER A 321 5.76 -4.26 -36.19
CA SER A 321 4.36 -3.85 -36.28
C SER A 321 3.84 -3.92 -37.72
N ILE A 322 2.60 -4.41 -37.86
CA ILE A 322 1.83 -4.35 -39.11
C ILE A 322 1.30 -2.92 -39.33
N ILE A 323 1.00 -2.19 -38.25
CA ILE A 323 0.59 -0.78 -38.29
C ILE A 323 1.83 0.07 -38.63
N LYS A 324 1.73 0.87 -39.70
CA LYS A 324 2.82 1.73 -40.21
C LYS A 324 2.61 3.23 -40.01
N VAL A 325 1.38 3.65 -39.68
CA VAL A 325 1.02 5.04 -39.43
C VAL A 325 0.44 5.14 -38.02
N GLU A 326 0.89 6.14 -37.28
CA GLU A 326 0.41 6.42 -35.93
C GLU A 326 -0.80 7.37 -36.04
N GLU A 327 -1.99 6.85 -35.77
CA GLU A 327 -3.22 7.68 -35.73
C GLU A 327 -3.40 8.37 -34.38
N VAL A 328 -2.85 7.77 -33.30
CA VAL A 328 -2.89 8.30 -31.94
C VAL A 328 -1.46 8.51 -31.47
N ASP A 329 -1.06 9.76 -31.26
CA ASP A 329 0.29 10.10 -30.81
C ASP A 329 0.65 9.36 -29.51
N GLY A 330 1.84 8.77 -29.49
CA GLY A 330 2.33 7.95 -28.38
C GLY A 330 1.88 6.49 -28.39
N TYR A 331 1.02 6.04 -29.31
CA TYR A 331 0.62 4.64 -29.43
C TYR A 331 1.81 3.67 -29.54
N PHE A 332 2.79 3.97 -30.40
CA PHE A 332 3.94 3.09 -30.58
C PHE A 332 4.81 3.02 -29.33
N LYS A 333 5.00 4.15 -28.65
CA LYS A 333 5.72 4.20 -27.36
C LYS A 333 4.99 3.40 -26.29
N TYR A 334 3.68 3.57 -26.16
CA TYR A 334 2.84 2.81 -25.25
C TYR A 334 2.98 1.30 -25.49
N ARG A 335 2.80 0.84 -26.73
CA ARG A 335 2.88 -0.60 -27.06
C ARG A 335 4.27 -1.16 -26.84
N ALA A 336 5.31 -0.40 -27.18
CA ALA A 336 6.69 -0.79 -26.93
C ALA A 336 6.98 -0.92 -25.43
N LEU A 337 6.47 0.00 -24.59
CA LEU A 337 6.61 -0.07 -23.14
C LEU A 337 5.85 -1.24 -22.54
N ILE A 338 4.63 -1.52 -22.98
CA ILE A 338 3.87 -2.70 -22.55
C ILE A 338 4.65 -3.98 -22.83
N GLN A 339 5.18 -4.12 -24.05
CA GLN A 339 6.01 -5.26 -24.41
C GLN A 339 7.31 -5.33 -23.59
N GLU A 340 7.93 -4.19 -23.30
CA GLU A 340 9.14 -4.10 -22.49
C GLU A 340 8.90 -4.49 -21.03
N LEU A 341 7.80 -4.04 -20.43
CA LEU A 341 7.36 -4.42 -19.08
C LEU A 341 7.08 -5.92 -18.99
N GLU A 342 6.36 -6.47 -19.96
CA GLU A 342 6.06 -7.91 -20.01
C GLU A 342 7.34 -8.75 -20.14
N ASN A 343 8.23 -8.39 -21.07
CA ASN A 343 9.48 -9.10 -21.32
C ASN A 343 10.42 -9.04 -20.12
N SER A 344 10.59 -7.84 -19.53
CA SER A 344 11.46 -7.65 -18.37
C SER A 344 10.90 -8.35 -17.12
N SER A 345 9.58 -8.38 -16.93
CA SER A 345 8.96 -9.09 -15.79
C SER A 345 9.13 -10.60 -15.91
N LYS A 346 8.83 -11.19 -17.07
CA LYS A 346 9.09 -12.63 -17.33
C LYS A 346 10.57 -12.99 -17.18
N GLN A 347 11.48 -12.11 -17.60
CA GLN A 347 12.91 -12.34 -17.44
C GLN A 347 13.34 -12.25 -15.97
N MET A 348 12.75 -11.33 -15.20
CA MET A 348 13.04 -11.13 -13.79
C MET A 348 12.58 -12.34 -12.96
N GLU A 349 11.37 -12.84 -13.19
CA GLU A 349 10.85 -14.07 -12.57
C GLU A 349 11.78 -15.27 -12.83
N LYS A 350 12.11 -15.53 -14.10
CA LYS A 350 13.04 -16.61 -14.47
C LYS A 350 14.41 -16.47 -13.81
N SER A 351 14.91 -15.24 -13.68
CA SER A 351 16.20 -14.98 -13.05
C SER A 351 16.13 -15.17 -11.53
N MET A 352 15.01 -14.79 -10.91
CA MET A 352 14.74 -14.99 -9.49
C MET A 352 14.63 -16.48 -9.14
N GLU A 353 13.84 -17.25 -9.89
CA GLU A 353 13.70 -18.69 -9.70
C GLU A 353 15.04 -19.41 -9.80
N LYS A 354 15.84 -19.10 -10.84
CA LYS A 354 17.19 -19.65 -11.01
C LYS A 354 18.11 -19.31 -9.85
N ARG A 355 18.08 -18.05 -9.41
CA ARG A 355 18.89 -17.57 -8.28
C ARG A 355 18.51 -18.26 -6.97
N GLU A 356 17.22 -18.39 -6.69
CA GLU A 356 16.73 -19.08 -5.49
C GLU A 356 17.06 -20.56 -5.49
N LYS A 357 16.89 -21.23 -6.63
CA LYS A 357 17.29 -22.63 -6.78
C LYS A 357 18.78 -22.81 -6.46
N MET A 358 19.65 -22.01 -7.07
CA MET A 358 21.10 -22.09 -6.79
C MET A 358 21.45 -21.73 -5.35
N ARG A 359 20.75 -20.79 -4.72
CA ARG A 359 20.96 -20.47 -3.30
C ARG A 359 20.62 -21.65 -2.40
N ARG A 360 19.57 -22.42 -2.71
CA ARG A 360 19.23 -23.65 -1.99
C ARG A 360 20.31 -24.71 -2.19
N GLU A 361 20.72 -24.96 -3.43
CA GLU A 361 21.77 -25.93 -3.76
C GLU A 361 23.10 -25.59 -3.07
N TYR A 362 23.50 -24.32 -3.07
CA TYR A 362 24.69 -23.83 -2.35
C TYR A 362 24.58 -23.99 -0.83
N ALA A 363 23.42 -23.69 -0.24
CA ALA A 363 23.21 -23.88 1.20
C ALA A 363 23.37 -25.35 1.61
N GLU A 364 22.85 -26.28 0.79
CA GLU A 364 23.04 -27.72 0.97
C GLU A 364 24.51 -28.14 0.81
N SER A 365 25.21 -27.57 -0.19
CA SER A 365 26.64 -27.81 -0.44
C SER A 365 27.50 -27.32 0.73
N CYS A 366 27.30 -26.09 1.18
CA CYS A 366 27.94 -25.51 2.36
C CYS A 366 27.73 -26.36 3.63
N GLN A 367 26.53 -26.92 3.81
CA GLN A 367 26.27 -27.80 4.96
C GLN A 367 27.11 -29.09 4.89
N LYS A 368 27.23 -29.70 3.70
CA LYS A 368 28.09 -30.87 3.47
C LYS A 368 29.56 -30.53 3.67
N HIS A 369 30.03 -29.44 3.09
CA HIS A 369 31.40 -28.96 3.20
C HIS A 369 31.79 -28.59 4.63
N SER A 370 30.88 -27.97 5.40
CA SER A 370 31.09 -27.66 6.82
C SER A 370 31.38 -28.92 7.65
N LYS A 371 30.64 -30.01 7.38
CA LYS A 371 30.89 -31.30 8.01
C LYS A 371 32.27 -31.85 7.64
N LEU A 372 32.64 -31.82 6.35
CA LEU A 372 33.95 -32.28 5.88
C LEU A 372 35.10 -31.45 6.48
N ILE A 373 34.96 -30.13 6.57
CA ILE A 373 35.96 -29.24 7.21
C ILE A 373 36.11 -29.58 8.69
N SER A 374 35.00 -29.87 9.40
CA SER A 374 35.03 -30.33 10.79
C SER A 374 35.76 -31.67 10.93
N ASP A 375 35.49 -32.63 10.04
CA ASP A 375 36.13 -33.94 10.04
C ASP A 375 37.64 -33.83 9.75
N LEU A 376 38.04 -32.99 8.78
CA LEU A 376 39.45 -32.68 8.47
C LEU A 376 40.16 -32.00 9.66
N SER A 377 39.49 -31.06 10.33
CA SER A 377 40.02 -30.41 11.53
C SER A 377 40.23 -31.41 12.66
N GLY A 378 39.31 -32.36 12.83
CA GLY A 378 39.45 -33.48 13.76
C GLY A 378 40.60 -34.42 13.40
N ALA A 379 40.77 -34.72 12.11
CA ALA A 379 41.87 -35.54 11.60
C ALA A 379 43.23 -34.86 11.83
N LYS A 380 43.33 -33.54 11.60
CA LYS A 380 44.55 -32.76 11.85
C LYS A 380 44.96 -32.80 13.31
N LYS A 381 44.03 -32.57 14.24
CA LYS A 381 44.28 -32.67 15.69
C LYS A 381 44.75 -34.07 16.11
N LYS A 382 44.14 -35.12 15.57
CA LYS A 382 44.57 -36.52 15.81
C LYS A 382 45.96 -36.78 15.25
N LEU A 383 46.29 -36.25 14.07
CA LEU A 383 47.61 -36.36 13.47
C LEU A 383 48.67 -35.66 14.32
N GLU A 384 48.38 -34.45 14.82
CA GLU A 384 49.25 -33.69 15.72
C GLU A 384 49.51 -34.42 17.04
N SER A 385 48.46 -34.99 17.65
CA SER A 385 48.56 -35.74 18.90
C SER A 385 49.37 -37.04 18.76
N ASN A 386 49.51 -37.55 17.54
CA ASN A 386 50.25 -38.77 17.23
C ASN A 386 51.54 -38.52 16.45
N LYS A 387 52.08 -37.28 16.48
CA LYS A 387 53.25 -36.88 15.69
C LYS A 387 54.47 -37.79 15.90
N GLU A 388 54.67 -38.28 17.12
CA GLU A 388 55.81 -39.13 17.51
C GLU A 388 55.81 -40.51 16.82
N TYR A 389 54.66 -40.96 16.30
CA TYR A 389 54.53 -42.26 15.60
C TYR A 389 54.90 -42.20 14.11
N PHE A 390 55.26 -41.02 13.59
CA PHE A 390 55.57 -40.80 12.19
C PHE A 390 57.00 -40.29 12.03
N ASN A 391 57.68 -40.72 10.95
CA ASN A 391 58.90 -40.04 10.57
C ASN A 391 58.57 -38.63 10.01
N PRO A 392 59.53 -37.69 9.99
CA PRO A 392 59.27 -36.30 9.61
C PRO A 392 58.58 -36.16 8.25
N THR A 393 59.06 -36.89 7.24
CA THR A 393 58.50 -36.85 5.87
C THR A 393 57.08 -37.39 5.79
N GLN A 394 56.77 -38.47 6.53
CA GLN A 394 55.42 -39.04 6.59
C GLN A 394 54.43 -38.10 7.28
N TYR A 395 54.86 -37.42 8.34
CA TYR A 395 54.04 -36.43 9.02
C TYR A 395 53.77 -35.22 8.12
N GLU A 396 54.82 -34.66 7.51
CA GLU A 396 54.72 -33.52 6.58
C GLU A 396 53.78 -33.82 5.40
N ASN A 397 53.94 -34.98 4.75
CA ASN A 397 53.07 -35.38 3.64
C ASN A 397 51.60 -35.49 4.07
N ARG A 398 51.32 -36.02 5.28
CA ARG A 398 49.95 -36.18 5.78
C ARG A 398 49.31 -34.84 6.12
N VAL A 399 50.06 -33.92 6.72
CA VAL A 399 49.61 -32.53 6.96
C VAL A 399 49.31 -31.86 5.62
N TYR A 400 50.22 -31.98 4.65
CA TYR A 400 50.06 -31.44 3.31
C TYR A 400 48.79 -31.93 2.62
N TYR A 401 48.48 -33.24 2.70
CA TYR A 401 47.22 -33.77 2.14
C TYR A 401 45.98 -33.17 2.81
N ILE A 402 45.96 -33.07 4.14
CA ILE A 402 44.82 -32.49 4.87
C ILE A 402 44.59 -31.03 4.46
N ASP A 403 45.67 -30.25 4.41
CA ASP A 403 45.60 -28.84 4.02
C ASP A 403 45.19 -28.68 2.55
N THR A 404 45.71 -29.53 1.65
CA THR A 404 45.30 -29.56 0.24
C THR A 404 43.81 -29.88 0.08
N PHE A 405 43.28 -30.87 0.81
CA PHE A 405 41.85 -31.19 0.78
C PHE A 405 40.99 -30.06 1.34
N HIS A 406 41.46 -29.39 2.40
CA HIS A 406 40.78 -28.21 2.94
C HIS A 406 40.70 -27.09 1.89
N ASP A 407 41.80 -26.82 1.19
CA ASP A 407 41.85 -25.80 0.13
C ASP A 407 40.93 -26.15 -1.04
N VAL A 408 40.84 -27.43 -1.44
CA VAL A 408 39.90 -27.89 -2.48
C VAL A 408 38.45 -27.57 -2.09
N ILE A 409 38.04 -27.90 -0.87
CA ILE A 409 36.68 -27.61 -0.38
C ILE A 409 36.42 -26.10 -0.35
N HIS A 410 37.41 -25.30 0.05
CA HIS A 410 37.28 -23.85 0.03
C HIS A 410 37.10 -23.32 -1.41
N MET A 411 37.89 -23.82 -2.37
CA MET A 411 37.78 -23.45 -3.77
C MET A 411 36.42 -23.82 -4.37
N GLU A 412 35.85 -24.98 -4.01
CA GLU A 412 34.51 -25.40 -4.45
C GLU A 412 33.42 -24.45 -3.92
N ASN A 413 33.45 -24.10 -2.63
CA ASN A 413 32.52 -23.11 -2.06
C ASN A 413 32.62 -21.75 -2.76
N GLU A 414 33.84 -21.26 -3.01
CA GLU A 414 34.03 -19.99 -3.71
C GLU A 414 33.51 -20.04 -5.16
N ALA A 415 33.74 -21.14 -5.88
CA ALA A 415 33.24 -21.31 -7.24
C ALA A 415 31.70 -21.28 -7.30
N GLU A 416 31.02 -21.96 -6.37
CA GLU A 416 29.56 -21.93 -6.28
C GLU A 416 29.03 -20.54 -5.89
N ASN A 417 29.71 -19.85 -4.96
CA ASN A 417 29.37 -18.49 -4.57
C ASN A 417 29.51 -17.49 -5.74
N VAL A 418 30.54 -17.64 -6.58
CA VAL A 418 30.71 -16.86 -7.82
C VAL A 418 29.52 -17.07 -8.77
N MET A 419 29.01 -18.30 -8.90
CA MET A 419 27.83 -18.58 -9.72
C MET A 419 26.57 -17.88 -9.18
N ILE A 420 26.36 -17.85 -7.85
CA ILE A 420 25.26 -17.10 -7.23
C ILE A 420 25.40 -15.60 -7.48
N ASN A 421 26.62 -15.06 -7.36
CA ASN A 421 26.90 -13.65 -7.62
C ASN A 421 26.59 -13.30 -9.08
N ARG A 422 26.96 -14.15 -10.04
CA ARG A 422 26.60 -13.97 -11.45
C ARG A 422 25.09 -13.92 -11.67
N MET A 423 24.33 -14.85 -11.08
CA MET A 423 22.86 -14.84 -11.19
C MET A 423 22.25 -13.59 -10.53
N THR A 424 22.84 -13.14 -9.41
CA THR A 424 22.42 -11.90 -8.74
C THR A 424 22.64 -10.69 -9.64
N LEU A 425 23.76 -10.63 -10.38
CA LEU A 425 24.01 -9.57 -11.35
C LEU A 425 23.04 -9.59 -12.53
N GLU A 426 22.69 -10.77 -13.06
CA GLU A 426 21.70 -10.91 -14.14
C GLU A 426 20.29 -10.45 -13.70
N TYR A 427 19.90 -10.83 -12.48
CA TYR A 427 18.66 -10.35 -11.87
C TYR A 427 18.67 -8.83 -11.71
N ASN A 428 19.72 -8.24 -11.11
CA ASN A 428 19.79 -6.80 -10.90
C ASN A 428 19.84 -6.02 -12.23
N LYS A 429 20.52 -6.52 -13.27
CA LYS A 429 20.48 -5.91 -14.62
C LYS A 429 19.06 -5.86 -15.18
N THR A 430 18.30 -6.93 -15.01
CA THR A 430 16.90 -7.00 -15.46
C THR A 430 16.02 -6.04 -14.65
N LYS A 431 16.29 -5.93 -13.35
CA LYS A 431 15.62 -4.98 -12.45
C LYS A 431 15.87 -3.53 -12.85
N VAL A 432 17.14 -3.15 -13.08
CA VAL A 432 17.52 -1.83 -13.60
C VAL A 432 16.84 -1.54 -14.94
N ARG A 433 16.82 -2.51 -15.86
CA ARG A 433 16.10 -2.41 -17.14
C ARG A 433 14.63 -2.06 -16.94
N ARG A 434 13.96 -2.70 -15.98
CA ARG A 434 12.57 -2.42 -15.63
C ARG A 434 12.36 -1.06 -14.97
N GLN A 435 13.26 -0.63 -14.10
CA GLN A 435 13.20 0.72 -13.51
C GLN A 435 13.31 1.81 -14.57
N TYR A 436 14.16 1.63 -15.60
CA TYR A 436 14.18 2.54 -16.75
C TYR A 436 12.83 2.57 -17.49
N ALA A 437 12.13 1.43 -17.61
CA ALA A 437 10.77 1.41 -18.18
C ALA A 437 9.78 2.21 -17.33
N GLU A 438 9.86 2.12 -16.00
CA GLU A 438 9.06 2.96 -15.10
C GLU A 438 9.36 4.46 -15.28
N LEU A 439 10.63 4.85 -15.43
CA LEU A 439 11.00 6.24 -15.71
C LEU A 439 10.54 6.71 -17.09
N MET A 440 10.60 5.85 -18.11
CA MET A 440 10.03 6.15 -19.44
C MET A 440 8.53 6.43 -19.37
N ILE A 441 7.78 5.65 -18.56
CA ILE A 441 6.35 5.90 -18.35
C ILE A 441 6.13 7.27 -17.73
N LEU A 442 6.85 7.61 -16.65
CA LEU A 442 6.70 8.91 -16.00
C LEU A 442 7.09 10.08 -16.90
N LYS A 443 8.07 9.90 -17.79
CA LYS A 443 8.52 10.95 -18.72
C LYS A 443 7.57 11.17 -19.90
N TYR A 444 7.14 10.10 -20.57
CA TYR A 444 6.34 10.21 -21.81
C TYR A 444 4.83 10.13 -21.58
N PHE A 445 4.41 9.51 -20.47
CA PHE A 445 3.02 9.36 -20.09
C PHE A 445 2.83 9.79 -18.63
N PRO A 446 3.18 11.03 -18.25
CA PRO A 446 2.89 11.52 -16.91
C PRO A 446 1.39 11.47 -16.67
N ARG A 447 0.98 11.15 -15.44
CA ARG A 447 -0.42 11.21 -15.02
C ARG A 447 -0.93 12.63 -15.26
N LYS A 448 -2.13 12.78 -15.83
CA LYS A 448 -2.75 14.09 -16.12
C LYS A 448 -4.02 14.26 -15.28
N LEU A 449 -4.39 15.51 -15.01
CA LEU A 449 -5.62 15.88 -14.29
C LEU A 449 -6.86 15.59 -15.10
N ASN A 450 -6.88 16.06 -16.35
CA ASN A 450 -7.97 15.88 -17.29
C ASN A 450 -7.38 15.39 -18.61
N SER A 451 -7.70 14.17 -19.02
CA SER A 451 -7.35 13.64 -20.33
C SER A 451 -8.54 13.81 -21.28
N GLU A 452 -8.53 14.84 -22.11
CA GLU A 452 -9.47 14.97 -23.25
C GLU A 452 -9.14 13.94 -24.38
N GLY A 453 -8.53 12.81 -24.04
CA GLY A 453 -8.03 11.82 -24.97
C GLY A 453 -7.64 10.52 -24.26
N LEU A 454 -6.92 9.64 -24.96
CA LEU A 454 -6.55 8.33 -24.43
C LEU A 454 -5.55 8.48 -23.26
N ASP A 455 -5.95 8.04 -22.08
CA ASP A 455 -5.07 8.03 -20.90
C ASP A 455 -4.17 6.80 -20.91
N PHE A 456 -3.03 6.93 -21.59
CA PHE A 456 -2.02 5.88 -21.62
C PHE A 456 -1.46 5.54 -20.23
N PHE A 457 -1.39 6.49 -19.30
CA PHE A 457 -0.91 6.21 -17.94
C PHE A 457 -1.86 5.23 -17.25
N SER A 458 -3.15 5.51 -17.25
CA SER A 458 -4.17 4.61 -16.69
C SER A 458 -4.20 3.25 -17.39
N LEU A 459 -4.08 3.20 -18.72
CA LEU A 459 -4.01 1.93 -19.46
C LEU A 459 -2.78 1.09 -19.07
N ILE A 460 -1.63 1.74 -18.82
CA ILE A 460 -0.43 1.05 -18.37
C ILE A 460 -0.61 0.54 -16.94
N GLU A 461 -1.20 1.32 -16.04
CA GLU A 461 -1.48 0.88 -14.67
C GLU A 461 -2.48 -0.29 -14.63
N CYS A 462 -3.55 -0.25 -15.43
CA CYS A 462 -4.46 -1.39 -15.60
C CYS A 462 -3.70 -2.64 -16.08
N PHE A 463 -2.85 -2.51 -17.09
CA PHE A 463 -2.04 -3.63 -17.58
C PHE A 463 -1.13 -4.20 -16.47
N LYS A 464 -0.48 -3.33 -15.68
CA LYS A 464 0.37 -3.78 -14.57
C LYS A 464 -0.43 -4.55 -13.52
N LEU A 465 -1.62 -4.06 -13.15
CA LEU A 465 -2.51 -4.69 -12.19
C LEU A 465 -2.97 -6.08 -12.67
N GLU A 466 -3.46 -6.17 -13.91
CA GLU A 466 -3.92 -7.43 -14.53
C GLU A 466 -2.82 -8.49 -14.61
N ASN A 467 -1.57 -8.06 -14.83
CA ASN A 467 -0.42 -8.95 -14.98
C ASN A 467 0.41 -9.08 -13.70
N GLN A 468 -0.09 -8.58 -12.56
CA GLN A 468 0.60 -8.62 -11.25
C GLN A 468 2.04 -8.08 -11.31
N ILE A 469 2.27 -7.05 -12.13
CA ILE A 469 3.56 -6.39 -12.31
C ILE A 469 3.74 -5.43 -11.12
N ILE A 470 4.28 -5.94 -10.01
CA ILE A 470 4.45 -5.22 -8.73
C ILE A 470 5.49 -4.08 -8.88
N GLU A 471 5.13 -2.82 -8.64
CA GLU A 471 6.09 -1.70 -8.60
C GLU A 471 7.27 -2.01 -7.64
N ILE A 472 8.50 -1.79 -8.12
CA ILE A 472 9.74 -2.22 -7.44
C ILE A 472 10.20 -1.25 -6.36
#